data_AF-A0A521F8Q8-F1
#
_entry.id   AF-A0A521F8Q8-F1
#
_cell.length_a   1.000
_cell.length_b   1.000
_cell.length_c   1.000
_cell.angle_alpha   90.00
_cell.angle_beta   90.00
_cell.angle_gamma   90.00
#
_symmetry.space_group_name_H-M   'P 1'
#
loop_
_entity.id
_entity.type
_entity.pdbx_description
1 polymer ?
#
loop_
_entity_poly.entity_id
_entity_poly.type
_entity_poly.pdbx_seq_one_letter_code
_entity_poly.pdbx_strand_id
1 'polypeptide(L)'
;MDDATIEVLGRVRLGLFHARINRMPHRVAAGAWAVYVPARQLKLLHSVGGLVHCSYHRAPKREAVLTGQPINERHATLAEWQAVLSKPVTRRVAENYVCLQRLFAAGLGPEPLGLVIVPDYKAWFSRGHTFTAGYRVANLMHYPEKEPATEQQLRDAGVIPDGSLSAVREQIRGYVSDLNSVRGAMPDGGDAEVATIEAQLNAALMGAGISLPTTH
;
A
#
# COMPACT_ATOMS: atom_id res chain seq x y z
N MET A 1 3.39 -9.54 -19.98
CA MET A 1 3.48 -9.30 -18.54
C MET A 1 3.22 -10.65 -17.91
N ASP A 2 4.24 -11.29 -17.35
CA ASP A 2 4.06 -12.59 -16.70
C ASP A 2 3.10 -12.44 -15.52
N ASP A 3 2.24 -13.42 -15.29
CA ASP A 3 1.30 -13.41 -14.17
C ASP A 3 2.08 -13.23 -12.86
N ALA A 4 1.86 -12.10 -12.18
CA ALA A 4 2.51 -11.83 -10.91
C ALA A 4 2.13 -12.95 -9.92
N THR A 5 3.11 -13.63 -9.35
CA THR A 5 2.85 -14.67 -8.34
C THR A 5 2.17 -14.03 -7.14
N ILE A 6 0.96 -14.47 -6.82
CA ILE A 6 0.20 -14.04 -5.64
C ILE A 6 0.38 -15.09 -4.54
N GLU A 7 1.02 -14.70 -3.45
CA GLU A 7 1.08 -15.52 -2.24
C GLU A 7 -0.14 -15.25 -1.36
N VAL A 8 -0.79 -16.34 -0.92
CA VAL A 8 -1.83 -16.28 0.11
C VAL A 8 -1.19 -16.50 1.46
N LEU A 9 -1.01 -15.43 2.23
CA LEU A 9 -0.58 -15.55 3.62
C LEU A 9 -1.75 -15.99 4.49
N GLY A 10 -1.44 -16.83 5.48
CA GLY A 10 -2.42 -17.18 6.51
C GLY A 10 -2.70 -16.02 7.47
N ARG A 11 -3.04 -16.36 8.71
CA ARG A 11 -3.49 -15.37 9.69
C ARG A 11 -2.41 -14.33 10.01
N VAL A 12 -2.78 -13.05 9.92
CA VAL A 12 -1.96 -11.91 10.36
C VAL A 12 -2.65 -11.12 11.47
N ARG A 13 -1.89 -10.85 12.54
CA ARG A 13 -2.28 -9.96 13.64
C ARG A 13 -1.27 -8.83 13.78
N LEU A 14 -1.68 -7.60 13.49
CA LEU A 14 -0.84 -6.42 13.60
C LEU A 14 -1.04 -5.74 14.97
N GLY A 15 0.00 -5.73 15.79
CA GLY A 15 0.14 -4.86 16.96
C GLY A 15 0.83 -3.54 16.58
N LEU A 16 1.11 -2.69 17.57
CA LEU A 16 1.69 -1.36 17.33
C LEU A 16 3.10 -1.42 16.71
N PHE A 17 3.94 -2.35 17.20
CA PHE A 17 5.36 -2.47 16.83
C PHE A 17 5.76 -3.88 16.38
N HIS A 18 4.79 -4.78 16.23
CA HIS A 18 5.04 -6.15 15.82
C HIS A 18 3.84 -6.70 15.04
N ALA A 19 4.09 -7.68 14.19
CA ALA A 19 3.06 -8.48 13.54
C ALA A 19 3.27 -9.95 13.89
N ARG A 20 2.17 -10.69 14.11
CA ARG A 20 2.21 -12.16 14.10
C ARG A 20 1.70 -12.65 12.76
N ILE A 21 2.54 -13.34 11.99
CA ILE A 21 2.20 -13.97 10.72
C ILE A 21 2.24 -15.48 10.96
N ASN A 22 1.13 -16.18 10.79
CA ASN A 22 1.00 -17.60 11.11
C ASN A 22 1.52 -17.94 12.52
N ARG A 23 1.16 -17.10 13.51
CA ARG A 23 1.60 -17.15 14.92
C ARG A 23 3.06 -16.79 15.19
N MET A 24 3.90 -16.65 14.16
CA MET A 24 5.29 -16.25 14.31
C MET A 24 5.41 -14.73 14.48
N PRO A 25 6.05 -14.23 15.55
CA PRO A 25 6.23 -12.81 15.76
C PRO A 25 7.32 -12.25 14.84
N HIS A 26 7.06 -11.06 14.31
CA HIS A 26 7.98 -10.30 13.47
C HIS A 26 7.99 -8.84 13.92
N ARG A 27 9.18 -8.24 13.95
CA ARG A 27 9.33 -6.78 14.07
C ARG A 27 8.80 -6.11 12.81
N VAL A 28 8.25 -4.92 12.98
CA VAL A 28 7.72 -4.14 11.86
C VAL A 28 8.19 -2.69 11.90
N ALA A 29 8.29 -2.09 10.73
CA ALA A 29 8.31 -0.64 10.57
C ALA A 29 6.89 -0.19 10.20
N ALA A 30 6.25 0.56 11.09
CA ALA A 30 4.89 1.05 10.87
C ALA A 30 4.92 2.41 10.17
N GLY A 31 4.40 2.45 8.94
CA GLY A 31 4.06 3.69 8.26
C GLY A 31 2.60 4.08 8.50
N ALA A 32 2.23 5.28 8.06
CA ALA A 32 0.87 5.81 8.19
C ALA A 32 -0.18 4.97 7.44
N TRP A 33 0.18 4.41 6.29
CA TRP A 33 -0.75 3.70 5.39
C TRP A 33 -0.47 2.20 5.25
N ALA A 34 0.73 1.79 5.64
CA ALA A 34 1.21 0.45 5.45
C ALA A 34 2.18 0.06 6.56
N VAL A 35 2.35 -1.24 6.75
CA VAL A 35 3.39 -1.82 7.60
C VAL A 35 4.41 -2.53 6.72
N TYR A 36 5.69 -2.36 7.01
CA TYR A 36 6.77 -3.13 6.42
C TYR A 36 7.31 -4.14 7.43
N VAL A 37 7.49 -5.39 7.00
CA VAL A 37 8.06 -6.50 7.76
C VAL A 37 9.42 -6.85 7.12
N PRO A 38 10.55 -6.28 7.59
CA PRO A 38 11.84 -6.40 6.91
C PRO A 38 12.30 -7.84 6.72
N ALA A 39 12.18 -8.67 7.76
CA ALA A 39 12.58 -10.08 7.72
C ALA A 39 11.78 -10.93 6.70
N ARG A 40 10.69 -10.39 6.17
CA ARG A 40 9.87 -11.02 5.13
C ARG A 40 9.86 -10.21 3.83
N GLN A 41 10.56 -9.07 3.76
CA GLN A 41 10.52 -8.17 2.60
C GLN A 41 9.08 -7.82 2.19
N LEU A 42 8.18 -7.71 3.17
CA LEU A 42 6.74 -7.67 2.97
C LEU A 42 6.19 -6.30 3.37
N LYS A 43 5.46 -5.64 2.46
CA LYS A 43 4.69 -4.43 2.76
C LYS A 43 3.20 -4.75 2.67
N LEU A 44 2.45 -4.54 3.75
CA LEU A 44 1.00 -4.75 3.80
C LEU A 44 0.29 -3.41 4.04
N LEU A 45 -0.77 -3.14 3.30
CA LEU A 45 -1.59 -1.95 3.57
C LEU A 45 -2.40 -2.11 4.85
N HIS A 46 -2.62 -1.00 5.55
CA HIS A 46 -3.59 -0.96 6.64
C HIS A 46 -4.99 -1.04 6.06
N SER A 47 -5.81 -1.94 6.62
CA SER A 47 -7.18 -2.18 6.14
C SER A 47 -8.21 -2.16 7.25
N VAL A 48 -9.37 -1.56 6.95
CA VAL A 48 -10.62 -1.69 7.72
C VAL A 48 -11.73 -2.09 6.74
N GLY A 49 -12.25 -3.31 6.87
CA GLY A 49 -13.33 -3.81 6.01
C GLY A 49 -12.91 -4.00 4.54
N GLY A 50 -11.64 -4.32 4.27
CA GLY A 50 -11.13 -4.47 2.89
C GLY A 50 -10.81 -3.15 2.20
N LEU A 51 -10.99 -2.02 2.88
CA LEU A 51 -10.73 -0.68 2.37
C LEU A 51 -9.46 -0.09 3.01
N VAL A 52 -8.80 0.81 2.29
CA VAL A 52 -7.56 1.46 2.75
C VAL A 52 -7.81 2.23 4.04
N HIS A 53 -6.84 2.18 4.95
CA HIS A 53 -6.85 2.92 6.21
C HIS A 53 -5.55 3.67 6.46
N CYS A 54 -5.64 4.79 7.18
CA CYS A 54 -4.49 5.56 7.66
C CYS A 54 -4.46 5.51 9.19
N SER A 55 -3.38 5.00 9.76
CA SER A 55 -3.17 4.92 11.21
C SER A 55 -2.40 6.12 11.78
N TYR A 56 -2.22 7.19 10.99
CA TYR A 56 -1.49 8.37 11.45
C TYR A 56 -2.30 9.13 12.51
N HIS A 57 -1.68 9.44 13.64
CA HIS A 57 -2.36 10.05 14.80
C HIS A 57 -2.99 11.43 14.53
N ARG A 58 -2.58 12.15 13.47
CA ARG A 58 -3.18 13.43 13.06
C ARG A 58 -4.12 13.31 11.86
N ALA A 59 -4.32 12.10 11.33
CA ALA A 59 -5.33 11.87 10.32
C ALA A 59 -6.73 12.07 10.93
N PRO A 60 -7.71 12.60 10.17
CA PRO A 60 -9.08 12.64 10.63
C PRO A 60 -9.59 11.21 10.91
N LYS A 61 -10.49 11.08 11.88
CA LYS A 61 -11.11 9.78 12.20
C LYS A 61 -11.86 9.26 10.99
N ARG A 62 -11.69 7.97 10.67
CA ARG A 62 -12.33 7.31 9.53
C ARG A 62 -13.84 7.50 9.53
N GLU A 63 -14.48 7.34 10.67
CA GLU A 63 -15.93 7.47 10.81
C GLU A 63 -16.40 8.89 10.50
N ALA A 64 -15.66 9.92 10.94
CA ALA A 64 -15.98 11.31 10.67
C ALA A 64 -15.89 11.62 9.16
N VAL A 65 -14.81 11.16 8.51
CA VAL A 65 -14.64 11.31 7.05
C VAL A 65 -15.77 10.64 6.27
N LEU A 66 -16.05 9.36 6.55
CA LEU A 66 -17.02 8.57 5.79
C LEU A 66 -18.47 9.02 6.01
N THR A 67 -18.77 9.68 7.14
CA THR A 67 -20.09 10.28 7.40
C THR A 67 -20.19 11.73 6.96
N GLY A 68 -19.13 12.30 6.36
CA GLY A 68 -19.12 13.67 5.85
C GLY A 68 -19.07 14.75 6.94
N GLN A 69 -18.60 14.42 8.14
CA GLN A 69 -18.42 15.41 9.19
C GLN A 69 -17.27 16.37 8.83
N PRO A 70 -17.31 17.64 9.29
CA PRO A 70 -16.21 18.56 9.11
C PRO A 70 -14.90 18.02 9.69
N ILE A 71 -13.82 18.15 8.93
CA ILE A 71 -12.48 17.73 9.32
C ILE A 71 -11.50 18.90 9.20
N ASN A 72 -10.30 18.74 9.77
CA ASN A 72 -9.20 19.65 9.50
C ASN A 72 -8.59 19.34 8.11
N GLU A 73 -8.81 20.23 7.15
CA GLU A 73 -8.36 20.05 5.77
C GLU A 73 -6.93 20.50 5.48
N ARG A 74 -6.10 20.74 6.51
CA ARG A 74 -4.70 21.17 6.35
C ARG A 74 -3.88 20.28 5.41
N HIS A 75 -4.16 18.98 5.40
CA HIS A 75 -3.39 18.00 4.63
C HIS A 75 -4.06 17.55 3.33
N ALA A 76 -5.40 17.53 3.31
CA ALA A 76 -6.22 17.12 2.18
C ALA A 76 -7.69 17.49 2.47
N THR A 77 -8.47 17.68 1.41
CA THR A 77 -9.91 17.98 1.52
C THR A 77 -10.70 16.78 2.05
N LEU A 78 -11.91 17.02 2.54
CA LEU A 78 -12.83 15.95 2.92
C LEU A 78 -13.06 14.95 1.77
N ALA A 79 -13.22 15.44 0.54
CA ALA A 79 -13.44 14.61 -0.65
C ALA A 79 -12.23 13.71 -0.95
N GLU A 80 -11.00 14.23 -0.82
CA GLU A 80 -9.77 13.45 -1.00
C GLU A 80 -9.64 12.35 0.06
N TRP A 81 -9.96 12.67 1.32
CA TRP A 81 -9.98 11.69 2.40
C TRP A 81 -11.06 10.62 2.19
N GLN A 82 -12.25 11.00 1.74
CA GLN A 82 -13.33 10.06 1.41
C GLN A 82 -12.90 9.13 0.26
N ALA A 83 -12.34 9.69 -0.81
CA ALA A 83 -11.88 8.92 -1.95
C ALA A 83 -10.84 7.87 -1.56
N VAL A 84 -9.84 8.22 -0.76
CA VAL A 84 -8.80 7.26 -0.35
C VAL A 84 -9.31 6.23 0.66
N LEU A 85 -10.15 6.62 1.63
CA LEU A 85 -10.64 5.69 2.66
C LEU A 85 -11.74 4.75 2.16
N SER A 86 -12.40 5.09 1.05
CA SER A 86 -13.35 4.24 0.34
C SER A 86 -12.70 3.37 -0.73
N LYS A 87 -11.40 3.55 -1.01
CA LYS A 87 -10.66 2.75 -1.99
C LYS A 87 -10.43 1.32 -1.47
N PRO A 88 -10.70 0.26 -2.27
CA PRO A 88 -10.30 -1.09 -1.95
C PRO A 88 -8.77 -1.22 -1.78
N VAL A 89 -8.34 -2.02 -0.80
CA VAL A 89 -6.89 -2.26 -0.61
C VAL A 89 -6.24 -2.93 -1.82
N THR A 90 -6.98 -3.77 -2.54
CA THR A 90 -6.50 -4.44 -3.76
C THR A 90 -6.22 -3.44 -4.88
N ARG A 91 -7.12 -2.48 -5.12
CA ARG A 91 -6.88 -1.35 -6.03
C ARG A 91 -5.60 -0.60 -5.66
N ARG A 92 -5.46 -0.23 -4.39
CA ARG A 92 -4.32 0.57 -3.93
C ARG A 92 -3.00 -0.20 -4.02
N VAL A 93 -3.02 -1.50 -3.76
CA VAL A 93 -1.87 -2.38 -3.97
C VAL A 93 -1.51 -2.47 -5.44
N ALA A 94 -2.48 -2.63 -6.34
CA ALA A 94 -2.27 -2.67 -7.77
C ALA A 94 -1.64 -1.38 -8.30
N GLU A 95 -2.17 -0.21 -7.91
CA GLU A 95 -1.58 1.11 -8.20
C GLU A 95 -0.11 1.18 -7.78
N ASN A 96 0.17 0.82 -6.52
CA ASN A 96 1.52 0.84 -5.98
C ASN A 96 2.44 -0.16 -6.70
N TYR A 97 1.95 -1.34 -7.08
CA TYR A 97 2.76 -2.38 -7.70
C TYR A 97 3.18 -2.01 -9.12
N VAL A 98 2.28 -1.43 -9.92
CA VAL A 98 2.63 -0.90 -11.25
C VAL A 98 3.65 0.22 -11.12
N CYS A 99 3.47 1.14 -10.17
CA CYS A 99 4.48 2.17 -9.88
C CYS A 99 5.83 1.56 -9.50
N LEU A 100 5.86 0.53 -8.66
CA LEU A 100 7.10 -0.15 -8.25
C LEU A 100 7.81 -0.80 -9.44
N GLN A 101 7.07 -1.50 -10.32
CA GLN A 101 7.63 -2.10 -11.52
C GLN A 101 8.31 -1.06 -12.41
N ARG A 102 7.62 0.07 -12.63
CA ARG A 102 8.14 1.18 -13.43
C ARG A 102 9.36 1.85 -12.81
N LEU A 103 9.31 2.13 -11.51
CA LEU A 103 10.45 2.71 -10.78
C LEU A 103 11.65 1.77 -10.75
N PHE A 104 11.45 0.47 -10.57
CA PHE A 104 12.53 -0.50 -10.62
C PHE A 104 13.16 -0.59 -12.00
N ALA A 105 12.36 -0.63 -13.08
CA ALA A 105 12.85 -0.62 -14.44
C ALA A 105 13.69 0.63 -14.76
N ALA A 106 13.38 1.76 -14.14
CA ALA A 106 14.15 3.00 -14.22
C ALA A 106 15.33 3.10 -13.23
N GLY A 107 15.55 2.09 -12.37
CA GLY A 107 16.59 2.09 -11.33
C GLY A 107 16.32 3.06 -10.16
N LEU A 108 15.07 3.49 -9.97
CA LEU A 108 14.63 4.48 -8.97
C LEU A 108 13.96 3.85 -7.74
N GLY A 109 13.50 2.61 -7.85
CA GLY A 109 12.77 1.91 -6.80
C GLY A 109 13.34 0.52 -6.51
N PRO A 110 12.86 -0.13 -5.44
CA PRO A 110 13.23 -1.50 -5.13
C PRO A 110 12.59 -2.49 -6.10
N GLU A 111 13.24 -3.65 -6.26
CA GLU A 111 12.70 -4.74 -7.07
C GLU A 111 11.37 -5.26 -6.49
N PRO A 112 10.30 -5.33 -7.29
CA PRO A 112 9.06 -6.00 -6.89
C PRO A 112 9.27 -7.52 -6.93
N LEU A 113 8.94 -8.21 -5.83
CA LEU A 113 9.19 -9.65 -5.65
C LEU A 113 7.92 -10.50 -5.67
N GLY A 114 6.76 -9.90 -5.95
CA GLY A 114 5.47 -10.57 -5.99
C GLY A 114 4.40 -9.89 -5.16
N LEU A 115 3.18 -10.37 -5.31
CA LEU A 115 1.97 -9.85 -4.66
C LEU A 115 1.57 -10.74 -3.49
N VAL A 116 0.86 -10.15 -2.54
CA VAL A 116 0.44 -10.85 -1.32
C VAL A 116 -0.99 -10.50 -0.97
N ILE A 117 -1.79 -11.51 -0.60
CA ILE A 117 -3.08 -11.33 0.05
C ILE A 117 -3.07 -11.95 1.45
N VAL A 118 -3.89 -11.39 2.34
CA VAL A 118 -4.08 -11.86 3.71
C VAL A 118 -5.59 -11.94 3.97
N PRO A 119 -6.20 -13.14 3.86
CA PRO A 119 -7.63 -13.32 4.07
C PRO A 119 -8.09 -13.11 5.52
N ASP A 120 -7.22 -13.41 6.50
CA ASP A 120 -7.52 -13.25 7.94
C ASP A 120 -6.55 -12.23 8.58
N TYR A 121 -6.88 -10.95 8.41
CA TYR A 121 -6.17 -9.79 8.92
C TYR A 121 -6.91 -9.14 10.10
N LYS A 122 -6.17 -8.80 11.16
CA LYS A 122 -6.67 -7.97 12.26
C LYS A 122 -5.57 -7.05 12.75
N ALA A 123 -5.89 -5.78 12.94
CA ALA A 123 -4.97 -4.77 13.43
C ALA A 123 -5.48 -4.11 14.71
N TRP A 124 -4.57 -3.56 15.51
CA TRP A 124 -4.89 -2.87 16.77
C TRP A 124 -5.88 -1.70 16.63
N PHE A 125 -5.93 -1.06 15.45
CA PHE A 125 -6.86 0.03 15.15
C PHE A 125 -8.25 -0.44 14.67
N SER A 126 -8.45 -1.75 14.46
CA SER A 126 -9.72 -2.32 14.00
C SER A 126 -10.28 -3.31 15.01
N ARG A 127 -11.59 -3.22 15.29
CA ARG A 127 -12.28 -4.13 16.21
C ARG A 127 -12.49 -5.52 15.60
N GLY A 128 -12.61 -5.61 14.28
CA GLY A 128 -12.98 -6.83 13.56
C GLY A 128 -11.81 -7.51 12.84
N HIS A 129 -12.10 -8.69 12.29
CA HIS A 129 -11.26 -9.33 11.30
C HIS A 129 -11.71 -8.84 9.92
N THR A 130 -10.76 -8.75 9.00
CA THR A 130 -10.97 -8.37 7.62
C THR A 130 -9.89 -9.02 6.77
N PHE A 131 -9.76 -8.61 5.52
CA PHE A 131 -8.64 -8.98 4.67
C PHE A 131 -7.74 -7.76 4.41
N THR A 132 -6.51 -8.00 3.99
CA THR A 132 -5.67 -6.96 3.40
C THR A 132 -4.87 -7.52 2.22
N ALA A 133 -4.21 -6.64 1.49
CA ALA A 133 -3.29 -6.98 0.43
C ALA A 133 -1.98 -6.19 0.58
N GLY A 134 -0.97 -6.63 -0.15
CA GLY A 134 0.34 -6.01 -0.17
C GLY A 134 1.22 -6.60 -1.26
N TYR A 135 2.51 -6.38 -1.11
CA TYR A 135 3.52 -6.88 -2.03
C TYR A 135 4.81 -7.19 -1.29
N ARG A 136 5.62 -8.04 -1.92
CA ARG A 136 7.01 -8.26 -1.55
C ARG A 136 7.91 -7.36 -2.37
N VAL A 137 8.97 -6.88 -1.73
CA VAL A 137 9.82 -5.83 -2.27
C VAL A 137 11.23 -5.95 -1.71
N ALA A 138 12.23 -5.82 -2.57
CA ALA A 138 13.64 -5.90 -2.18
C ALA A 138 14.00 -4.92 -1.06
N ASN A 139 14.90 -5.35 -0.16
CA ASN A 139 15.29 -4.52 0.97
C ASN A 139 16.28 -3.44 0.53
N LEU A 140 15.79 -2.21 0.38
CA LEU A 140 16.60 -1.04 0.02
C LEU A 140 17.80 -0.81 0.95
N MET A 141 17.79 -1.30 2.20
CA MET A 141 18.94 -1.16 3.09
C MET A 141 20.20 -1.86 2.58
N HIS A 142 20.05 -2.82 1.65
CA HIS A 142 21.16 -3.57 1.03
C HIS A 142 21.57 -3.03 -0.35
N TYR A 143 20.91 -1.99 -0.84
CA TYR A 143 21.23 -1.40 -2.14
C TYR A 143 22.49 -0.51 -2.02
N PRO A 144 23.25 -0.31 -3.11
CA PRO A 144 24.30 0.72 -3.13
C PRO A 144 23.68 2.10 -2.93
N GLU A 145 24.44 3.05 -2.39
CA GLU A 145 23.96 4.44 -2.30
C GLU A 145 24.01 5.12 -3.66
N LYS A 146 23.01 5.96 -3.94
CA LYS A 146 22.99 6.85 -5.11
C LYS A 146 22.32 8.17 -4.77
N GLU A 147 22.40 9.12 -5.70
CA GLU A 147 21.67 10.37 -5.60
C GLU A 147 20.14 10.14 -5.51
N PRO A 148 19.44 10.89 -4.64
CA PRO A 148 17.99 10.82 -4.55
C PRO A 148 17.31 11.06 -5.89
N ALA A 149 16.29 10.24 -6.17
CA ALA A 149 15.46 10.40 -7.34
C ALA A 149 14.74 11.77 -7.31
N THR A 150 14.71 12.45 -8.44
CA THR A 150 13.99 13.73 -8.61
C THR A 150 12.55 13.49 -9.04
N GLU A 151 11.69 14.50 -8.84
CA GLU A 151 10.31 14.44 -9.33
C GLU A 151 10.22 14.17 -10.83
N GLN A 152 11.10 14.81 -11.63
CA GLN A 152 11.15 14.60 -13.08
C GLN A 152 11.50 13.15 -13.42
N GLN A 153 12.46 12.54 -12.72
CA GLN A 153 12.82 11.14 -12.93
C GLN A 153 11.65 10.19 -12.64
N LEU A 154 10.82 10.47 -11.63
CA LEU A 154 9.60 9.70 -11.37
C LEU A 154 8.62 9.81 -12.55
N ARG A 155 8.42 11.03 -13.07
CA ARG A 155 7.54 11.27 -14.22
C ARG A 155 8.06 10.58 -15.49
N ASP A 156 9.36 10.65 -15.75
CA ASP A 156 10.01 9.99 -16.89
C ASP A 156 9.90 8.46 -16.79
N ALA A 157 9.86 7.91 -15.57
CA ALA A 157 9.56 6.50 -15.33
C ALA A 157 8.06 6.15 -15.49
N GLY A 158 7.20 7.11 -15.84
CA GLY A 158 5.75 6.91 -15.96
C GLY A 158 5.06 6.83 -14.60
N VAL A 159 5.54 7.53 -13.58
CA VAL A 159 4.89 7.62 -12.27
C VAL A 159 4.52 9.07 -11.97
N ILE A 160 3.24 9.29 -11.71
CA ILE A 160 2.72 10.54 -11.18
C ILE A 160 3.06 10.57 -9.68
N PRO A 161 3.91 11.51 -9.22
CA PRO A 161 4.28 11.63 -7.82
C PRO A 161 3.07 11.86 -6.92
N ASP A 162 3.16 11.43 -5.68
CA ASP A 162 2.09 11.68 -4.71
C ASP A 162 1.92 13.19 -4.48
N GLY A 163 0.70 13.62 -4.19
CA GLY A 163 0.37 15.05 -4.08
C GLY A 163 0.99 15.76 -2.87
N SER A 164 1.76 15.05 -2.05
CA SER A 164 2.61 15.63 -1.02
C SER A 164 4.09 15.51 -1.33
N LEU A 165 4.50 14.86 -2.41
CA LEU A 165 5.89 14.53 -2.76
C LEU A 165 6.63 13.70 -1.69
N SER A 166 5.91 12.89 -0.89
CA SER A 166 6.54 11.96 0.05
C SER A 166 7.42 10.94 -0.67
N ALA A 167 7.08 10.48 -1.87
CA ALA A 167 7.91 9.59 -2.68
C ALA A 167 9.28 10.18 -3.01
N VAL A 168 9.38 11.51 -3.12
CA VAL A 168 10.63 12.25 -3.35
C VAL A 168 11.36 12.55 -2.04
N ARG A 169 10.64 12.91 -0.98
CA ARG A 169 11.26 13.27 0.32
C ARG A 169 11.73 12.08 1.14
N GLU A 170 11.03 10.96 1.05
CA GLU A 170 11.20 9.79 1.94
C GLU A 170 11.87 8.64 1.19
N GLN A 171 13.12 8.88 0.79
CA GLN A 171 13.94 7.92 0.06
C GLN A 171 14.92 7.20 0.98
N ILE A 172 15.19 5.93 0.68
CA ILE A 172 16.20 5.12 1.37
C ILE A 172 17.35 4.90 0.40
N ARG A 173 18.56 5.34 0.76
CA ARG A 173 19.77 5.25 -0.09
C ARG A 173 19.61 5.86 -1.50
N GLY A 174 18.72 6.83 -1.64
CA GLY A 174 18.39 7.47 -2.91
C GLY A 174 17.33 6.75 -3.76
N TYR A 175 16.66 5.73 -3.21
CA TYR A 175 15.55 5.02 -3.87
C TYR A 175 14.21 5.35 -3.22
N VAL A 176 13.17 5.43 -4.04
CA VAL A 176 11.78 5.65 -3.61
C VAL A 176 11.34 4.50 -2.71
N SER A 177 10.94 4.79 -1.48
CA SER A 177 10.59 3.78 -0.47
C SER A 177 9.11 3.78 -0.06
N ASP A 178 8.43 4.90 -0.24
CA ASP A 178 7.00 5.03 0.00
C ASP A 178 6.27 5.71 -1.15
N LEU A 179 5.11 5.17 -1.47
CA LEU A 179 4.21 5.65 -2.53
C LEU A 179 2.86 6.08 -1.96
N ASN A 180 2.66 5.89 -0.64
CA ASN A 180 1.37 6.05 0.01
C ASN A 180 1.22 7.43 0.63
N SER A 181 0.15 8.11 0.24
CA SER A 181 -0.34 9.32 0.88
C SER A 181 -1.86 9.42 0.63
N VAL A 182 -2.51 10.48 1.11
CA VAL A 182 -3.93 10.73 0.80
C VAL A 182 -4.13 10.83 -0.71
N ARG A 183 -3.24 11.56 -1.39
CA ARG A 183 -3.11 11.61 -2.85
C ARG A 183 -1.89 10.80 -3.27
N GLY A 184 -1.95 9.49 -3.04
CA GLY A 184 -0.80 8.62 -3.26
C GLY A 184 -0.33 8.59 -4.72
N ALA A 185 0.91 8.15 -4.95
CA ALA A 185 1.47 8.06 -6.29
C ALA A 185 0.62 7.14 -7.18
N MET A 186 0.58 7.45 -8.48
CA MET A 186 -0.24 6.76 -9.48
C MET A 186 0.59 6.44 -10.73
N PRO A 187 0.34 5.32 -11.41
CA PRO A 187 1.00 5.04 -12.68
C PRO A 187 0.39 5.92 -13.79
N ASP A 188 1.23 6.60 -14.56
CA ASP A 188 0.78 7.42 -15.68
C ASP A 188 0.26 6.55 -16.84
N GLY A 189 -1.01 6.68 -17.21
CA GLY A 189 -1.65 5.82 -18.20
C GLY A 189 -1.69 4.33 -17.85
N GLY A 190 -1.62 3.96 -16.57
CA GLY A 190 -1.51 2.56 -16.12
C GLY A 190 -2.82 1.85 -15.79
N ASP A 191 -3.98 2.41 -16.14
CA ASP A 191 -5.28 1.92 -15.66
C ASP A 191 -5.58 0.46 -16.02
N ALA A 192 -5.19 0.01 -17.21
CA ALA A 192 -5.38 -1.37 -17.65
C ALA A 192 -4.53 -2.35 -16.81
N GLU A 193 -3.26 -2.00 -16.56
CA GLU A 193 -2.33 -2.82 -15.77
C GLU A 193 -2.79 -2.92 -14.31
N VAL A 194 -3.24 -1.79 -13.76
CA VAL A 194 -3.84 -1.73 -12.42
C VAL A 194 -5.09 -2.60 -12.37
N ALA A 195 -5.99 -2.50 -13.35
CA ALA A 195 -7.20 -3.32 -13.39
C ALA A 195 -6.90 -4.82 -13.48
N THR A 196 -5.90 -5.21 -14.27
CA THR A 196 -5.46 -6.62 -14.35
C THR A 196 -4.95 -7.13 -13.00
N ILE A 197 -4.03 -6.41 -12.36
CA ILE A 197 -3.49 -6.82 -11.05
C ILE A 197 -4.57 -6.82 -9.97
N GLU A 198 -5.44 -5.82 -9.97
CA GLU A 198 -6.58 -5.74 -9.05
C GLU A 198 -7.50 -6.95 -9.23
N ALA A 199 -7.83 -7.33 -10.48
CA ALA A 199 -8.65 -8.50 -10.77
C ALA A 199 -7.99 -9.79 -10.27
N GLN A 200 -6.67 -9.95 -10.45
CA GLN A 200 -5.93 -11.11 -9.95
C GLN A 200 -5.96 -11.18 -8.40
N LEU A 201 -5.73 -10.06 -7.71
CA LEU A 201 -5.82 -9.98 -6.24
C LEU A 201 -7.23 -10.31 -5.73
N ASN A 202 -8.25 -9.77 -6.40
CA ASN A 202 -9.66 -10.01 -6.10
C ASN A 202 -10.02 -11.49 -6.30
N ALA A 203 -9.59 -12.10 -7.40
CA ALA A 203 -9.78 -13.52 -7.69
C ALA A 203 -9.11 -14.41 -6.62
N ALA A 204 -7.89 -14.08 -6.20
CA ALA A 204 -7.19 -14.81 -5.15
C ALA A 204 -7.91 -14.70 -3.79
N LEU A 205 -8.46 -13.53 -3.44
CA LEU A 205 -9.26 -13.34 -2.22
C LEU A 205 -10.55 -14.15 -2.26
N MET A 206 -11.27 -14.14 -3.39
CA MET A 206 -12.48 -14.94 -3.57
C MET A 206 -12.18 -16.45 -3.49
N GLY A 207 -11.08 -16.90 -4.10
CA GLY A 207 -10.58 -18.28 -3.97
C GLY A 207 -10.23 -18.66 -2.53
N ALA A 208 -9.86 -17.70 -1.69
CA ALA A 208 -9.64 -17.88 -0.25
C ALA A 208 -10.92 -17.74 0.61
N GLY A 209 -12.10 -17.62 -0.02
CA GLY A 209 -13.40 -17.54 0.66
C GLY A 209 -13.78 -16.14 1.16
N ILE A 210 -13.15 -15.09 0.64
CA ILE A 210 -13.45 -13.70 1.03
C ILE A 210 -14.49 -13.08 0.07
N SER A 211 -15.56 -12.55 0.64
CA SER A 211 -16.50 -11.67 -0.08
C SER A 211 -15.91 -10.26 -0.17
N LEU A 212 -15.79 -9.74 -1.39
CA LEU A 212 -15.26 -8.40 -1.63
C LEU A 212 -16.34 -7.34 -1.39
N PRO A 213 -15.96 -6.13 -0.91
CA PRO A 213 -16.90 -5.02 -0.79
C PRO A 213 -17.41 -4.61 -2.18
N THR A 214 -18.71 -4.41 -2.32
CA THR A 214 -19.31 -3.81 -3.51
C THR A 214 -18.87 -2.35 -3.61
N THR A 215 -18.13 -2.01 -4.65
CA THR A 215 -17.88 -0.62 -5.05
C THR A 215 -19.16 -0.05 -5.66
N HIS A 216 -19.71 1.00 -5.05
CA HIS A 216 -20.81 1.81 -5.58
C HIS A 216 -20.26 2.92 -6.48
#